data_AF-A0A962VUW5-F1
#
_entry.id   AF-A0A962VUW5-F1
#
_cell.length_a   1.000
_cell.length_b   1.000
_cell.length_c   1.000
_cell.angle_alpha   90.00
_cell.angle_beta   90.00
_cell.angle_gamma   90.00
#
_symmetry.space_group_name_H-M   'P 1'
#
loop_
_entity.id
_entity.type
_entity.pdbx_description
1 polymer ?
#
loop_
_entity_poly.entity_id
_entity_poly.type
_entity_poly.pdbx_seq_one_letter_code
_entity_poly.pdbx_strand_id
1 'polypeptide(L)'
;MSDYLPQNPLIVQSDQTVLLEVHSPRVEAARDALAPFAELVKSPEHIHTYRITPLSIWNARAAGLSAGAMIAVLREYAKYPIPEGVAQEIEGLGRRYGLTVIERDEIGLILRVADAPLTELLARDRQVAPLLGERLGERAFRIRLGVRGLLKQALVAIGYPADDLAGYSAGQELPLRLREIANNGEAFTFRDYQWAAAATFHQDGQAQGG
;
A
#
# COMPACT_ATOMS: atom_id res chain seq x y z
N MET A 1 -29.66 -20.15 9.44
CA MET A 1 -28.66 -21.07 8.86
C MET A 1 -27.32 -20.58 9.37
N SER A 2 -26.44 -21.48 9.83
CA SER A 2 -25.17 -21.05 10.41
C SER A 2 -24.28 -20.50 9.30
N ASP A 3 -23.92 -19.21 9.33
CA ASP A 3 -22.99 -18.56 8.38
C ASP A 3 -21.53 -19.01 8.61
N TYR A 4 -21.36 -20.26 9.03
CA TYR A 4 -20.10 -20.88 9.40
C TYR A 4 -19.60 -21.77 8.27
N LEU A 5 -18.38 -21.50 7.81
CA LEU A 5 -17.73 -22.24 6.73
C LEU A 5 -16.42 -22.88 7.25
N PRO A 6 -16.45 -24.13 7.76
CA PRO A 6 -15.30 -24.75 8.43
C PRO A 6 -14.06 -24.91 7.54
N GLN A 7 -14.26 -25.01 6.22
CA GLN A 7 -13.19 -25.12 5.21
C GLN A 7 -12.44 -23.81 4.98
N ASN A 8 -13.00 -22.68 5.41
CA ASN A 8 -12.41 -21.37 5.24
C ASN A 8 -11.39 -21.09 6.36
N PRO A 9 -10.20 -20.53 6.04
CA PRO A 9 -9.10 -20.44 7.00
C PRO A 9 -9.05 -19.13 7.80
N LEU A 10 -9.82 -18.10 7.40
CA LEU A 10 -9.70 -16.78 8.01
C LEU A 10 -10.69 -16.58 9.16
N ILE A 11 -10.20 -15.99 10.24
CA ILE A 11 -11.04 -15.42 11.30
C ILE A 11 -10.68 -13.94 11.39
N VAL A 12 -11.62 -13.08 11.00
CA VAL A 12 -11.45 -11.62 11.00
C VAL A 12 -11.99 -11.05 12.30
N GLN A 13 -11.14 -10.37 13.04
CA GLN A 13 -11.47 -9.75 14.32
C GLN A 13 -11.83 -8.26 14.15
N SER A 14 -12.59 -7.71 15.10
CA SER A 14 -13.04 -6.31 15.05
C SER A 14 -11.89 -5.29 15.19
N ASP A 15 -10.76 -5.70 15.73
CA ASP A 15 -9.53 -4.90 15.87
C ASP A 15 -8.61 -4.98 14.64
N GLN A 16 -9.14 -5.44 13.49
CA GLN A 16 -8.44 -5.59 12.21
C GLN A 16 -7.33 -6.67 12.23
N THR A 17 -7.29 -7.49 13.27
CA THR A 17 -6.48 -8.72 13.29
C THR A 17 -7.16 -9.79 12.42
N VAL A 18 -6.37 -10.47 11.59
CA VAL A 18 -6.84 -11.60 10.78
C VAL A 18 -6.01 -12.84 11.16
N LEU A 19 -6.68 -13.86 11.66
CA LEU A 19 -6.06 -15.15 11.97
C LEU A 19 -6.23 -16.08 10.76
N LEU A 20 -5.14 -16.68 10.31
CA LEU A 20 -5.10 -17.64 9.21
C LEU A 20 -4.72 -19.02 9.77
N GLU A 21 -5.63 -19.97 9.72
CA GLU A 21 -5.37 -21.36 10.13
C GLU A 21 -4.57 -22.12 9.06
N VAL A 22 -3.42 -22.66 9.45
CA VAL A 22 -2.45 -23.27 8.52
C VAL A 22 -2.93 -24.62 7.98
N HIS A 23 -3.72 -25.35 8.77
CA HIS A 23 -4.16 -26.71 8.43
C HIS A 23 -5.40 -26.76 7.52
N SER A 24 -5.94 -25.62 7.12
CA SER A 24 -7.09 -25.56 6.22
C SER A 24 -6.69 -25.92 4.78
N PRO A 25 -7.54 -26.64 4.04
CA PRO A 25 -7.28 -26.96 2.63
C PRO A 25 -7.21 -25.71 1.72
N ARG A 26 -7.71 -24.55 2.17
CA ARG A 26 -7.70 -23.29 1.40
C ARG A 26 -6.61 -22.31 1.86
N VAL A 27 -5.68 -22.73 2.72
CA VAL A 27 -4.68 -21.85 3.35
C VAL A 27 -3.84 -21.07 2.33
N GLU A 28 -3.29 -21.74 1.31
CA GLU A 28 -2.39 -21.08 0.35
C GLU A 28 -3.14 -20.04 -0.48
N ALA A 29 -4.31 -20.39 -1.02
CA ALA A 29 -5.16 -19.45 -1.77
C ALA A 29 -5.60 -18.25 -0.91
N ALA A 30 -5.95 -18.48 0.36
CA ALA A 30 -6.31 -17.40 1.27
C ALA A 30 -5.12 -16.52 1.62
N ARG A 31 -3.93 -17.11 1.80
CA ARG A 31 -2.69 -16.38 2.08
C ARG A 31 -2.33 -15.46 0.91
N ASP A 32 -2.35 -15.99 -0.31
CA ASP A 32 -2.03 -15.24 -1.53
C ASP A 32 -3.04 -14.13 -1.78
N ALA A 33 -4.32 -14.37 -1.52
CA ALA A 33 -5.37 -13.36 -1.67
C ALA A 33 -5.30 -12.27 -0.58
N LEU A 34 -4.86 -12.60 0.64
CA LEU A 34 -4.79 -11.69 1.78
C LEU A 34 -3.52 -10.81 1.77
N ALA A 35 -2.38 -11.38 1.35
CA ALA A 35 -1.06 -10.73 1.37
C ALA A 35 -1.01 -9.34 0.73
N PRO A 36 -1.74 -9.02 -0.36
CA PRO A 36 -1.69 -7.71 -0.98
C PRO A 36 -2.17 -6.56 -0.09
N PHE A 37 -3.03 -6.82 0.91
CA PHE A 37 -3.69 -5.78 1.70
C PHE A 37 -3.65 -6.03 3.22
N ALA A 38 -2.83 -6.97 3.69
CA ALA A 38 -2.61 -7.20 5.12
C ALA A 38 -1.16 -7.57 5.41
N GLU A 39 -0.64 -7.10 6.54
CA GLU A 39 0.74 -7.31 6.96
C GLU A 39 0.86 -8.56 7.84
N LEU A 40 1.82 -9.44 7.56
CA LEU A 40 2.12 -10.58 8.41
C LEU A 40 2.80 -10.10 9.71
N VAL A 41 2.18 -10.36 10.85
CA VAL A 41 2.72 -10.02 12.18
C VAL A 41 3.56 -11.17 12.74
N LYS A 42 3.05 -12.41 12.65
CA LYS A 42 3.75 -13.62 13.11
C LYS A 42 3.21 -14.87 12.41
N SER A 43 4.07 -15.86 12.24
CA SER A 43 3.77 -17.14 11.56
C SER A 43 4.20 -18.36 12.38
N PRO A 44 3.58 -18.62 13.55
CA PRO A 44 3.78 -19.87 14.28
C PRO A 44 3.08 -21.03 13.55
N GLU A 45 3.38 -22.26 13.96
CA GLU A 45 3.05 -23.50 13.24
C GLU A 45 1.58 -23.69 12.84
N HIS A 46 0.62 -23.22 13.65
CA HIS A 46 -0.80 -23.54 13.44
C HIS A 46 -1.66 -22.36 13.00
N ILE A 47 -1.33 -21.14 13.42
CA ILE A 47 -2.14 -19.95 13.17
C ILE A 47 -1.22 -18.78 12.87
N HIS A 48 -1.26 -18.30 11.63
CA HIS A 48 -0.59 -17.04 11.29
C HIS A 48 -1.47 -15.87 11.70
N THR A 49 -0.84 -14.77 12.10
CA THR A 49 -1.52 -13.53 12.46
C THR A 49 -1.13 -12.45 11.47
N TYR A 50 -2.15 -11.91 10.80
CA TYR A 50 -2.03 -10.73 9.93
C TYR A 50 -2.73 -9.55 10.59
N ARG A 51 -2.36 -8.35 10.15
CA ARG A 51 -3.01 -7.10 10.53
C ARG A 51 -3.33 -6.28 9.29
N ILE A 52 -4.57 -5.83 9.19
CA ILE A 52 -4.94 -4.80 8.22
C ILE A 52 -4.59 -3.46 8.83
N THR A 53 -3.82 -2.66 8.09
CA THR A 53 -3.36 -1.32 8.48
C THR A 53 -3.75 -0.30 7.41
N PRO A 54 -3.83 1.01 7.73
CA PRO A 54 -4.00 2.05 6.72
C PRO A 54 -2.99 1.94 5.57
N LEU A 55 -1.72 1.70 5.91
CA LEU A 55 -0.65 1.57 4.92
C LEU A 55 -0.87 0.36 4.00
N SER A 56 -1.23 -0.80 4.53
CA SER A 56 -1.51 -1.99 3.73
C SER A 56 -2.68 -1.79 2.76
N ILE A 57 -3.74 -1.09 3.18
CA ILE A 57 -4.87 -0.75 2.31
C ILE A 57 -4.44 0.22 1.21
N TRP A 58 -3.68 1.26 1.53
CA TRP A 58 -3.24 2.23 0.54
C TRP A 58 -2.23 1.66 -0.44
N ASN A 59 -1.32 0.79 0.01
CA ASN A 59 -0.42 0.05 -0.87
C ASN A 59 -1.21 -0.84 -1.84
N ALA A 60 -2.24 -1.53 -1.33
CA ALA A 60 -3.11 -2.33 -2.18
C ALA A 60 -3.89 -1.48 -3.19
N ARG A 61 -4.37 -0.29 -2.80
CA ARG A 61 -5.01 0.67 -3.73
C ARG A 61 -4.03 1.15 -4.80
N ALA A 62 -2.79 1.45 -4.43
CA ALA A 62 -1.73 1.85 -5.36
C ALA A 62 -1.39 0.74 -6.36
N ALA A 63 -1.45 -0.52 -5.91
CA ALA A 63 -1.31 -1.70 -6.78
C ALA A 63 -2.59 -2.02 -7.60
N GLY A 64 -3.60 -1.15 -7.59
CA GLY A 64 -4.83 -1.30 -8.39
C GLY A 64 -5.92 -2.16 -7.76
N LEU A 65 -5.72 -2.72 -6.56
CA LEU A 65 -6.76 -3.50 -5.87
C LEU A 65 -7.83 -2.56 -5.30
N SER A 66 -9.11 -2.86 -5.53
CA SER A 66 -10.22 -2.05 -5.00
C SER A 66 -10.57 -2.45 -3.56
N ALA A 67 -11.08 -1.50 -2.76
CA ALA A 67 -11.55 -1.80 -1.41
C ALA A 67 -12.64 -2.89 -1.40
N GLY A 68 -13.56 -2.83 -2.36
CA GLY A 68 -14.56 -3.88 -2.57
C GLY A 68 -13.96 -5.26 -2.85
N ALA A 69 -12.88 -5.34 -3.63
CA ALA A 69 -12.18 -6.61 -3.87
C ALA A 69 -11.51 -7.15 -2.59
N MET A 70 -10.88 -6.29 -1.78
CA MET A 70 -10.32 -6.69 -0.48
C MET A 70 -11.40 -7.24 0.46
N ILE A 71 -12.54 -6.56 0.55
CA ILE A 71 -13.68 -7.00 1.36
C ILE A 71 -14.24 -8.33 0.83
N ALA A 72 -14.31 -8.50 -0.49
CA ALA A 72 -14.75 -9.75 -1.12
C ALA A 72 -13.83 -10.91 -0.76
N VAL A 73 -12.51 -10.72 -0.79
CA VAL A 73 -11.53 -11.73 -0.34
C VAL A 73 -11.78 -12.13 1.12
N LEU A 74 -11.94 -11.14 2.02
CA LEU A 74 -12.22 -11.46 3.43
C LEU A 74 -13.52 -12.26 3.57
N ARG A 75 -14.59 -11.89 2.87
CA ARG A 75 -15.87 -12.63 2.91
C ARG A 75 -15.76 -14.03 2.32
N GLU A 76 -14.98 -14.19 1.24
CA GLU A 76 -14.80 -15.48 0.55
C GLU A 76 -14.08 -16.50 1.42
N TYR A 77 -13.04 -16.07 2.14
CA TYR A 77 -12.16 -16.94 2.93
C TYR A 77 -12.40 -16.89 4.44
N ALA A 78 -13.38 -16.13 4.91
CA ALA A 78 -13.74 -16.09 6.33
C ALA A 78 -14.57 -17.31 6.75
N LYS A 79 -14.20 -17.87 7.89
CA LYS A 79 -14.89 -18.96 8.58
C LYS A 79 -16.19 -18.50 9.23
N TYR A 80 -16.25 -17.22 9.60
CA TYR A 80 -17.39 -16.53 10.21
C TYR A 80 -17.69 -15.25 9.44
N PRO A 81 -18.90 -14.67 9.56
CA PRO A 81 -19.18 -13.34 9.02
C PRO A 81 -18.13 -12.32 9.49
N ILE A 82 -17.61 -11.53 8.57
CA ILE A 82 -16.66 -10.47 8.91
C ILE A 82 -17.37 -9.37 9.71
N PRO A 83 -16.70 -8.73 10.69
CA PRO A 83 -17.27 -7.58 11.37
C PRO A 83 -17.50 -6.43 10.39
N GLU A 84 -18.72 -5.87 10.37
CA GLU A 84 -19.08 -4.80 9.43
C GLU A 84 -18.20 -3.55 9.61
N GLY A 85 -17.78 -3.25 10.84
CA GLY A 85 -16.83 -2.15 11.11
C GLY A 85 -15.49 -2.31 10.39
N VAL A 86 -15.01 -3.54 10.18
CA VAL A 86 -13.78 -3.80 9.41
C VAL A 86 -14.00 -3.48 7.92
N ALA A 87 -15.15 -3.88 7.36
CA ALA A 87 -15.49 -3.57 5.98
C ALA A 87 -15.63 -2.05 5.75
N GLN A 88 -16.29 -1.35 6.68
CA GLN A 88 -16.44 0.10 6.64
C GLN A 88 -15.10 0.83 6.74
N GLU A 89 -14.18 0.36 7.59
CA GLU A 89 -12.84 0.94 7.71
C GLU A 89 -12.02 0.76 6.42
N ILE A 90 -12.01 -0.44 5.83
CA ILE A 90 -11.33 -0.71 4.55
C ILE A 90 -11.87 0.19 3.45
N GLU A 91 -13.18 0.33 3.34
CA GLU A 91 -13.84 1.19 2.36
C GLU A 91 -13.50 2.67 2.60
N GLY A 92 -13.55 3.12 3.87
CA GLY A 92 -13.21 4.48 4.26
C GLY A 92 -11.76 4.84 3.92
N LEU A 93 -10.80 3.97 4.26
CA LEU A 93 -9.39 4.14 3.92
C LEU A 93 -9.16 4.10 2.41
N GLY A 94 -9.79 3.16 1.71
CA GLY A 94 -9.66 2.98 0.27
C GLY A 94 -10.15 4.18 -0.54
N ARG A 95 -11.17 4.89 -0.06
CA ARG A 95 -11.68 6.14 -0.66
C ARG A 95 -10.76 7.34 -0.48
N ARG A 96 -9.87 7.32 0.51
CA ARG A 96 -8.91 8.42 0.73
C ARG A 96 -7.73 8.38 -0.23
N TYR A 97 -7.40 7.20 -0.75
CA TYR A 97 -6.40 7.06 -1.78
C TYR A 97 -6.84 7.75 -3.07
N GLY A 98 -5.95 8.55 -3.67
CA GLY A 98 -6.23 9.34 -4.87
C GLY A 98 -6.91 10.70 -4.61
N LEU A 99 -7.22 11.03 -3.34
CA LEU A 99 -7.69 12.39 -3.01
C LEU A 99 -6.58 13.44 -3.06
N THR A 100 -5.33 13.00 -2.94
CA THR A 100 -4.13 13.82 -3.13
C THR A 100 -3.26 13.14 -4.18
N VAL A 101 -2.82 13.89 -5.18
CA VAL A 101 -2.01 13.39 -6.29
C VAL A 101 -0.78 14.27 -6.44
N ILE A 102 0.41 13.66 -6.46
CA ILE A 102 1.66 14.35 -6.76
C ILE A 102 2.01 14.05 -8.20
N GLU A 103 2.08 15.08 -9.02
CA GLU A 103 2.44 14.98 -10.44
C GLU A 103 3.59 15.93 -10.77
N ARG A 104 4.12 15.80 -11.98
CA ARG A 104 5.19 16.66 -12.50
C ARG A 104 4.71 17.41 -13.73
N ASP A 105 4.95 18.71 -13.75
CA ASP A 105 4.79 19.57 -14.94
C ASP A 105 6.17 20.09 -15.42
N GLU A 106 6.16 21.02 -16.37
CA GLU A 106 7.37 21.64 -16.92
C GLU A 106 8.21 22.40 -15.88
N ILE A 107 7.59 22.87 -14.78
CA ILE A 107 8.22 23.72 -13.76
C ILE A 107 8.72 22.88 -12.58
N GLY A 108 8.03 21.80 -12.22
CA GLY A 108 8.40 20.95 -11.09
C GLY A 108 7.26 20.06 -10.62
N LEU A 109 7.16 19.89 -9.29
CA LEU A 109 6.12 19.05 -8.69
C LEU A 109 4.88 19.86 -8.34
N ILE A 110 3.71 19.27 -8.54
CA ILE A 110 2.41 19.81 -8.14
C ILE A 110 1.73 18.79 -7.25
N LEU A 111 1.19 19.24 -6.11
CA LEU A 111 0.18 18.51 -5.35
C LEU A 111 -1.19 18.96 -5.83
N ARG A 112 -1.96 18.07 -6.44
CA ARG A 112 -3.39 18.23 -6.70
C ARG A 112 -4.20 17.61 -5.58
N VAL A 113 -5.31 18.24 -5.25
CA VAL A 113 -6.23 17.81 -4.20
C VAL A 113 -7.63 17.68 -4.80
N ALA A 114 -8.39 16.67 -4.38
CA ALA A 114 -9.70 16.36 -4.97
C ALA A 114 -10.70 17.54 -4.88
N ASP A 115 -10.75 18.21 -3.73
CA ASP A 115 -11.72 19.26 -3.45
C ASP A 115 -11.14 20.40 -2.58
N ALA A 116 -11.85 21.53 -2.57
CA ALA A 116 -11.44 22.72 -1.84
C ALA A 116 -11.46 22.53 -0.30
N PRO A 117 -12.46 21.86 0.32
CA PRO A 117 -12.42 21.57 1.76
C PRO A 117 -11.17 20.82 2.21
N LEU A 118 -10.78 19.75 1.49
CA LEU A 118 -9.55 19.02 1.77
C LEU A 118 -8.33 19.91 1.55
N THR A 119 -8.31 20.73 0.51
CA THR A 119 -7.20 21.66 0.26
C THR A 119 -6.98 22.60 1.45
N GLU A 120 -8.05 23.17 2.00
CA GLU A 120 -7.99 24.05 3.18
C GLU A 120 -7.60 23.29 4.45
N LEU A 121 -8.02 22.03 4.60
CA LEU A 121 -7.59 21.16 5.69
C LEU A 121 -6.06 20.95 5.65
N LEU A 122 -5.52 20.60 4.47
CA LEU A 122 -4.08 20.39 4.28
C LEU A 122 -3.27 21.66 4.51
N ALA A 123 -3.79 22.82 4.09
CA ALA A 123 -3.14 24.11 4.29
C ALA A 123 -3.09 24.59 5.74
N ARG A 124 -3.94 24.02 6.62
CA ARG A 124 -3.99 24.36 8.05
C ARG A 124 -3.32 23.31 8.93
N ASP A 125 -3.05 22.12 8.40
CA ASP A 125 -2.39 21.05 9.13
C ASP A 125 -0.94 21.42 9.45
N ARG A 126 -0.51 21.17 10.69
CA ARG A 126 0.81 21.60 11.18
C ARG A 126 1.97 20.83 10.56
N GLN A 127 1.74 19.61 10.06
CA GLN A 127 2.78 18.79 9.43
C GLN A 127 2.81 19.03 7.92
N VAL A 128 1.66 19.19 7.29
CA VAL A 128 1.56 19.35 5.82
C VAL A 128 1.83 20.78 5.38
N ALA A 129 1.24 21.80 6.04
CA ALA A 129 1.33 23.19 5.60
C ALA A 129 2.78 23.71 5.38
N PRO A 130 3.78 23.40 6.23
CA PRO A 130 5.16 23.82 6.00
C PRO A 130 5.83 23.23 4.75
N LEU A 131 5.27 22.15 4.21
CA LEU A 131 5.77 21.43 3.05
C LEU A 131 5.11 21.88 1.74
N LEU A 132 4.00 22.62 1.84
CA LEU A 132 3.32 23.22 0.70
C LEU A 132 4.06 24.49 0.25
N GLY A 133 4.21 24.67 -1.06
CA GLY A 133 4.74 25.88 -1.65
C GLY A 133 3.63 26.84 -2.10
N GLU A 134 3.89 27.55 -3.19
CA GLU A 134 2.92 28.48 -3.80
C GLU A 134 1.59 27.78 -4.12
N ARG A 135 0.47 28.44 -3.79
CA ARG A 135 -0.86 27.95 -4.16
C ARG A 135 -1.14 28.31 -5.63
N LEU A 136 -1.37 27.28 -6.45
CA LEU A 136 -1.57 27.41 -7.90
C LEU A 136 -3.05 27.53 -8.30
N GLY A 137 -3.96 27.54 -7.32
CA GLY A 137 -5.40 27.65 -7.50
C GLY A 137 -6.15 27.08 -6.29
N GLU A 138 -7.45 26.86 -6.44
CA GLU A 138 -8.29 26.37 -5.33
C GLU A 138 -7.91 24.97 -4.82
N ARG A 139 -7.25 24.16 -5.65
CA ARG A 139 -7.03 22.72 -5.42
C ARG A 139 -5.62 22.25 -5.73
N ALA A 140 -4.65 23.16 -5.77
CA ALA A 140 -3.28 22.81 -6.17
C ALA A 140 -2.21 23.65 -5.46
N PHE A 141 -1.09 23.00 -5.17
CA PHE A 141 0.11 23.65 -4.62
C PHE A 141 1.35 23.23 -5.41
N ARG A 142 2.28 24.16 -5.58
CA ARG A 142 3.64 23.89 -6.05
C ARG A 142 4.42 23.21 -4.92
N ILE A 143 5.13 22.13 -5.23
CA ILE A 143 5.94 21.38 -4.26
C ILE A 143 7.42 21.47 -4.62
N ARG A 144 8.28 21.69 -3.62
CA ARG A 144 9.74 21.68 -3.81
C ARG A 144 10.24 20.26 -3.99
N LEU A 145 11.16 20.02 -4.94
CA LEU A 145 11.67 18.68 -5.26
C LEU A 145 12.22 17.92 -4.03
N GLY A 146 12.94 18.60 -3.14
CA GLY A 146 13.56 18.01 -1.96
C GLY A 146 12.60 17.63 -0.82
N VAL A 147 11.31 18.02 -0.89
CA VAL A 147 10.35 17.75 0.19
C VAL A 147 9.29 16.70 -0.16
N ARG A 148 9.32 16.11 -1.37
CA ARG A 148 8.36 15.08 -1.84
C ARG A 148 8.18 13.95 -0.82
N GLY A 149 9.29 13.37 -0.34
CA GLY A 149 9.24 12.28 0.64
C GLY A 149 8.63 12.69 1.98
N LEU A 150 9.01 13.87 2.50
CA LEU A 150 8.45 14.43 3.73
C LEU A 150 6.96 14.73 3.59
N LEU A 151 6.54 15.26 2.43
CA LEU A 151 5.14 15.54 2.14
C LEU A 151 4.31 14.25 2.11
N LYS A 152 4.81 13.19 1.47
CA LYS A 152 4.16 11.87 1.48
C LYS A 152 3.99 11.34 2.90
N GLN A 153 5.05 11.42 3.72
CA GLN A 153 4.99 10.98 5.12
C GLN A 153 3.95 11.78 5.93
N ALA A 154 3.95 13.11 5.82
CA ALA A 154 2.98 13.97 6.50
C ALA A 154 1.53 13.66 6.07
N LEU A 155 1.31 13.51 4.76
CA LEU A 155 0.01 13.16 4.17
C LEU A 155 -0.50 11.79 4.66
N VAL A 156 0.38 10.78 4.70
CA VAL A 156 0.08 9.46 5.28
C VAL A 156 -0.29 9.58 6.77
N ALA A 157 0.46 10.38 7.54
CA ALA A 157 0.23 10.55 8.97
C ALA A 157 -1.14 11.17 9.30
N ILE A 158 -1.66 12.05 8.44
CA ILE A 158 -2.99 12.66 8.60
C ILE A 158 -4.10 11.88 7.87
N GLY A 159 -3.78 10.76 7.23
CA GLY A 159 -4.74 9.86 6.61
C GLY A 159 -5.14 10.18 5.17
N TYR A 160 -4.33 10.95 4.42
CA TYR A 160 -4.59 11.32 3.02
C TYR A 160 -3.38 11.00 2.13
N PRO A 161 -3.04 9.71 1.93
CA PRO A 161 -1.85 9.31 1.18
C PRO A 161 -1.86 9.88 -0.23
N ALA A 162 -0.71 10.37 -0.68
CA ALA A 162 -0.56 10.82 -2.05
C ALA A 162 -0.41 9.65 -3.03
N ASP A 163 -1.21 9.66 -4.10
CA ASP A 163 -0.91 8.94 -5.33
C ASP A 163 0.22 9.67 -6.06
N ASP A 164 1.33 9.00 -6.29
CA ASP A 164 2.59 9.65 -6.66
C ASP A 164 2.97 9.33 -8.10
N LEU A 165 2.46 10.14 -9.02
CA LEU A 165 2.59 10.00 -10.46
C LEU A 165 3.75 10.85 -11.03
N ALA A 166 4.56 11.48 -10.19
CA ALA A 166 5.68 12.32 -10.62
C ALA A 166 6.85 11.53 -11.25
N GLY A 167 6.76 10.20 -11.26
CA GLY A 167 7.73 9.27 -11.83
C GLY A 167 9.10 9.33 -11.16
N TYR A 168 10.05 8.65 -11.80
CA TYR A 168 11.48 8.71 -11.47
C TYR A 168 12.19 9.75 -12.34
N SER A 169 13.07 10.51 -11.71
CA SER A 169 14.08 11.26 -12.44
C SER A 169 15.21 10.28 -12.76
N ALA A 170 15.64 10.17 -14.02
CA ALA A 170 16.86 9.46 -14.35
C ALA A 170 18.02 10.11 -13.56
N GLY A 171 18.59 9.36 -12.62
CA GLY A 171 19.78 9.78 -11.89
C GLY A 171 21.01 9.73 -12.79
N GLN A 172 22.14 10.23 -12.28
CA GLN A 172 23.42 9.95 -12.94
C GLN A 172 23.65 8.44 -12.96
N GLU A 173 23.93 7.90 -14.14
CA GLU A 173 24.23 6.47 -14.29
C GLU A 173 25.45 6.12 -13.44
N LEU A 174 25.26 5.15 -12.55
CA LEU A 174 26.34 4.51 -11.80
C LEU A 174 26.46 3.10 -12.36
N PRO A 175 27.55 2.77 -13.09
CA PRO A 175 27.72 1.45 -13.65
C PRO A 175 27.91 0.43 -12.52
N LEU A 176 26.83 -0.29 -12.22
CA LEU A 176 26.79 -1.37 -11.25
C LEU A 176 26.44 -2.66 -11.99
N ARG A 177 27.16 -3.73 -11.67
CA ARG A 177 26.88 -5.07 -12.18
C ARG A 177 26.91 -6.06 -11.04
N LEU A 178 25.99 -7.02 -11.08
CA LEU A 178 26.06 -8.17 -10.20
C LEU A 178 27.31 -8.98 -10.55
N ARG A 179 27.95 -9.54 -9.52
CA ARG A 179 29.04 -10.49 -9.72
C ARG A 179 28.44 -11.81 -10.15
N GLU A 180 29.12 -12.54 -11.03
CA GLU A 180 28.77 -13.92 -11.35
C GLU A 180 29.22 -14.89 -10.25
N ILE A 181 30.24 -14.50 -9.47
CA ILE A 181 30.84 -15.31 -8.41
C ILE A 181 30.86 -14.52 -7.10
N ALA A 182 30.29 -15.09 -6.04
CA ALA A 182 30.25 -14.52 -4.70
C ALA A 182 31.64 -14.53 -4.03
N ASN A 183 31.79 -13.89 -2.86
CA ASN A 183 33.07 -13.81 -2.14
C ASN A 183 33.59 -15.17 -1.65
N ASN A 184 32.71 -16.16 -1.54
CA ASN A 184 33.04 -17.53 -1.14
C ASN A 184 33.44 -18.42 -2.33
N GLY A 185 33.50 -17.89 -3.56
CA GLY A 185 33.86 -18.65 -4.76
C GLY A 185 32.71 -19.39 -5.44
N GLU A 186 31.48 -19.32 -4.91
CA GLU A 186 30.31 -19.95 -5.50
C GLU A 186 29.61 -19.06 -6.53
N ALA A 187 28.82 -19.67 -7.43
CA ALA A 187 28.00 -18.95 -8.38
C ALA A 187 26.96 -18.07 -7.65
N PHE A 188 26.95 -16.77 -7.96
CA PHE A 188 25.98 -15.84 -7.40
C PHE A 188 24.66 -15.99 -8.14
N THR A 189 23.68 -16.57 -7.47
CA THR A 189 22.34 -16.81 -8.00
C THR A 189 21.29 -16.30 -7.01
N PHE A 190 20.17 -15.81 -7.54
CA PHE A 190 19.02 -15.45 -6.72
C PHE A 190 18.09 -16.64 -6.57
N ARG A 191 17.46 -16.73 -5.40
CA ARG A 191 16.33 -17.62 -5.14
C ARG A 191 15.07 -17.05 -5.80
N ASP A 192 14.12 -17.90 -6.16
CA ASP A 192 12.91 -17.50 -6.87
C ASP A 192 12.13 -16.38 -6.17
N TYR A 193 12.02 -16.42 -4.83
CA TYR A 193 11.32 -15.37 -4.08
C TYR A 193 12.02 -14.01 -4.17
N GLN A 194 13.35 -13.98 -4.36
CA GLN A 194 14.11 -12.73 -4.52
C GLN A 194 13.81 -12.10 -5.87
N TRP A 195 13.69 -12.92 -6.92
CA TRP A 195 13.23 -12.48 -8.24
C TRP A 195 11.80 -11.96 -8.19
N ALA A 196 10.88 -12.70 -7.56
CA ALA A 196 9.49 -12.29 -7.43
C ALA A 196 9.34 -10.96 -6.66
N ALA A 197 10.12 -10.76 -5.59
CA ALA A 197 10.14 -9.51 -4.84
C ALA A 197 10.68 -8.34 -5.69
N ALA A 198 11.78 -8.55 -6.42
CA ALA A 198 12.37 -7.52 -7.28
C ALA A 198 11.43 -7.13 -8.43
N ALA A 199 10.76 -8.10 -9.06
CA ALA A 199 9.80 -7.85 -10.13
C ALA A 199 8.58 -7.05 -9.62
N THR A 200 8.04 -7.45 -8.47
CA THR A 200 6.91 -6.74 -7.83
C THR A 200 7.28 -5.30 -7.47
N PHE A 201 8.51 -5.07 -6.99
CA PHE A 201 8.99 -3.73 -6.68
C PHE A 201 9.17 -2.87 -7.94
N HIS A 202 9.78 -3.42 -9.00
CA HIS A 202 10.10 -2.67 -10.22
C HIS A 202 8.86 -2.30 -11.05
N GLN A 203 7.80 -3.12 -11.03
CA GLN A 203 6.58 -2.95 -11.83
C GLN A 203 6.85 -2.51 -13.28
N ASP A 204 7.85 -3.12 -13.93
CA ASP A 204 8.28 -2.80 -15.30
C ASP A 204 8.59 -1.31 -15.58
N GLY A 205 8.99 -0.55 -14.56
CA GLY A 205 9.34 0.86 -14.71
C GLY A 205 8.15 1.80 -14.85
N GLN A 206 6.93 1.36 -14.49
CA GLN A 206 5.76 2.23 -14.43
C GLN A 206 5.95 3.34 -13.37
N ALA A 207 5.26 4.47 -13.54
CA ALA A 207 5.34 5.61 -12.62
C ALA A 207 4.95 5.25 -11.16
N GLN A 208 4.24 4.13 -10.98
CA GLN A 208 3.79 3.56 -9.71
C GLN A 208 4.73 2.50 -9.12
N GLY A 209 5.71 2.02 -9.91
CA GLY A 209 6.71 1.07 -9.42
C GLY A 209 7.63 1.74 -8.42
N GLY A 210 8.04 1.02 -7.38
CA GLY A 210 9.00 1.38 -6.32
C GLY A 210 8.47 2.06 -5.05
#